data_AF-A0AAW4L8B2-F1
#
_entry.id   AF-A0AAW4L8B2-F1
#
_cell.length_a   1.000
_cell.length_b   1.000
_cell.length_c   1.000
_cell.angle_alpha   90.00
_cell.angle_beta   90.00
_cell.angle_gamma   90.00
#
_symmetry.space_group_name_H-M   'P 1'
#
loop_
_entity.id
_entity.type
_entity.pdbx_description
1 polymer ?
#
loop_
_entity_poly.entity_id
_entity_poly.type
_entity_poly.pdbx_seq_one_letter_code
_entity_poly.pdbx_strand_id
1 'polypeptide(L)' 'MHNKIIIIGAGPSGLGAAYHFSKLSHTDWQILEFNDWVSCKPNKIRQLPNEVFECIQGSP' A
#
# COMPACT_ATOMS: atom_id res chain seq x y z
N MET A 1 18.41 -17.55 1.75
CA MET A 1 17.19 -17.33 2.57
C MET A 1 16.32 -16.35 1.82
N HIS A 2 15.06 -16.71 1.56
CA HIS A 2 14.09 -15.85 0.91
C HIS A 2 13.16 -15.32 2.02
N ASN A 3 13.23 -14.03 2.31
CA ASN A 3 12.47 -13.43 3.41
C ASN A 3 11.27 -12.67 2.83
N LYS A 4 10.09 -13.25 3.00
CA LYS A 4 8.83 -12.60 2.63
C LYS A 4 8.51 -11.46 3.58
N ILE A 5 8.15 -10.31 3.03
CA ILE A 5 7.78 -9.12 3.83
C ILE A 5 6.25 -9.06 3.97
N ILE A 6 5.76 -8.93 5.20
CA ILE A 6 4.34 -8.75 5.48
C ILE A 6 4.11 -7.36 6.06
N ILE A 7 3.25 -6.57 5.41
CA ILE A 7 2.79 -5.26 5.86
C ILE A 7 1.40 -5.43 6.48
N ILE A 8 1.23 -5.02 7.73
CA ILE A 8 -0.08 -5.06 8.41
C ILE A 8 -0.67 -3.63 8.43
N GLY A 9 -1.83 -3.47 7.80
CA GLY A 9 -2.57 -2.22 7.66
C GLY A 9 -2.31 -1.50 6.33
N ALA A 10 -3.37 -1.21 5.58
CA ALA A 10 -3.37 -0.48 4.31
C ALA A 10 -3.78 0.99 4.48
N GLY A 11 -3.24 1.64 5.52
CA GLY A 11 -3.26 3.10 5.67
C GLY A 11 -2.10 3.78 4.93
N PRO A 12 -1.93 5.10 5.09
CA PRO A 12 -0.87 5.86 4.41
C PRO A 12 0.54 5.28 4.62
N SER A 13 0.84 4.80 5.84
CA SER A 13 2.14 4.19 6.16
C SER A 13 2.35 2.85 5.46
N GLY A 14 1.35 1.96 5.48
CA GLY A 14 1.46 0.65 4.84
C GLY A 14 1.50 0.73 3.31
N LEU A 15 0.70 1.63 2.73
CA LEU A 15 0.75 1.92 1.29
C LEU A 15 2.07 2.56 0.88
N GLY A 16 2.62 3.47 1.70
CA GLY A 16 3.95 4.05 1.49
C GLY A 16 5.05 2.98 1.48
N ALA A 17 5.01 2.02 2.43
CA ALA A 17 5.94 0.90 2.45
C ALA A 17 5.82 0.04 1.17
N ALA A 18 4.60 -0.33 0.76
CA ALA A 18 4.34 -1.09 -0.46
C ALA A 18 4.84 -0.38 -1.73
N TYR A 19 4.65 0.93 -1.81
CA TYR A 19 5.16 1.76 -2.91
C TYR A 19 6.70 1.71 -3.00
N HIS A 20 7.39 1.86 -1.87
CA HIS A 20 8.85 1.79 -1.84
C HIS A 20 9.38 0.41 -2.21
N PHE A 21 8.76 -0.68 -1.75
CA PHE A 21 9.14 -2.04 -2.16
C PHE A 21 8.98 -2.26 -3.66
N SER A 22 7.87 -1.78 -4.22
CA SER A 22 7.59 -1.85 -5.65
C SER A 22 8.62 -1.10 -6.50
N LYS A 23 9.11 0.05 -6.02
CA LYS A 23 10.19 0.80 -6.68
C LYS A 23 11.55 0.14 -6.59
N LEU A 24 11.84 -0.54 -5.49
CA LEU A 24 13.14 -1.19 -5.24
C LEU A 24 13.26 -2.57 -5.90
N SER A 25 12.32 -2.93 -6.79
CA SER A 25 12.23 -4.27 -7.41
C SER A 25 12.15 -5.41 -6.40
N HIS A 26 11.64 -5.13 -5.19
CA HIS A 26 11.34 -6.14 -4.19
C HIS A 26 9.92 -6.62 -4.44
N THR A 27 9.75 -7.87 -4.87
CA THR A 27 8.44 -8.41 -5.28
C THR A 27 7.84 -9.39 -4.29
N ASP A 28 8.61 -9.89 -3.33
CA ASP A 28 8.11 -10.84 -2.31
C ASP A 28 7.57 -10.11 -1.06
N TRP A 29 6.49 -9.37 -1.27
CA TRP A 29 5.77 -8.70 -0.18
C TRP A 29 4.25 -8.83 -0.33
N GLN A 30 3.55 -8.69 0.79
CA GLN A 30 2.09 -8.69 0.84
C GLN A 30 1.59 -7.70 1.88
N ILE A 31 0.46 -7.03 1.59
CA ILE A 31 -0.24 -6.17 2.54
C ILE A 31 -1.54 -6.85 3.00
N LEU A 32 -1.82 -6.80 4.30
CA LEU A 32 -3.03 -7.31 4.91
C LEU A 32 -3.77 -6.16 5.59
N GLU A 33 -5.02 -5.94 5.21
CA GLU A 33 -5.92 -4.96 5.83
C GLU A 33 -7.11 -5.70 6.43
N PHE A 34 -7.54 -5.26 7.61
CA PHE A 34 -8.69 -5.86 8.29
C PHE A 34 -9.99 -5.49 7.58
N ASN A 35 -10.09 -4.25 7.09
CA ASN A 35 -11.25 -3.76 6.38
C ASN A 35 -11.24 -4.19 4.91
N ASP A 36 -12.42 -4.20 4.28
CA ASP A 36 -12.59 -4.40 2.83
C ASP A 36 -12.27 -3.13 2.01
N TRP A 37 -11.86 -2.05 2.68
CA TRP A 37 -11.35 -0.83 2.08
C TRP A 37 -9.96 -0.47 2.61
N VAL A 38 -9.15 0.18 1.77
CA VAL A 38 -7.89 0.78 2.21
C VAL A 38 -8.18 2.10 2.95
N SER A 39 -7.42 2.36 4.00
CA SER A 39 -7.76 3.39 5.00
C SER A 39 -7.27 4.78 4.59
N CYS A 40 -7.97 5.37 3.62
CA CYS A 40 -7.92 6.80 3.32
C CYS A 40 -9.31 7.39 3.50
N LYS A 41 -9.56 8.02 4.65
CA LYS A 41 -10.75 8.86 4.83
C LYS A 41 -10.40 10.32 4.46
N PRO A 42 -11.07 11.00 3.50
CA PRO A 42 -11.91 10.49 2.41
C PRO A 42 -11.25 10.53 1.01
N ASN A 43 -11.38 9.39 0.31
CA ASN A 43 -11.99 9.25 -1.02
C ASN A 43 -11.17 9.44 -2.32
N LYS A 44 -9.83 9.45 -2.31
CA LYS A 44 -9.07 9.22 -3.55
C LYS A 44 -7.95 8.23 -3.36
N ILE A 45 -8.17 7.03 -3.87
CA ILE A 45 -7.13 6.03 -4.08
C ILE A 45 -6.72 6.14 -5.54
N ARG A 46 -5.43 6.34 -5.79
CA ARG A 46 -4.88 6.21 -7.14
C ARG A 46 -4.28 4.83 -7.27
N GLN A 47 -4.80 4.06 -8.22
CA GLN A 47 -4.12 2.84 -8.68
C GLN A 47 -2.90 3.25 -9.49
N LEU A 48 -1.74 2.80 -9.04
CA LEU A 48 -0.46 2.89 -9.73
C LEU A 48 -0.21 1.58 -10.49
N PRO A 49 0.80 1.53 -11.38
CA PRO A 49 1.24 0.29 -11.99
C PRO A 49 1.58 -0.78 -10.93
N ASN A 50 1.46 -2.05 -11.30
CA ASN A 50 1.78 -3.20 -10.45
C ASN A 50 0.91 -3.31 -9.17
N GLU A 51 -0.38 -3.00 -9.27
CA GLU A 51 -1.36 -3.19 -8.19
C GLU A 51 -1.05 -2.39 -6.92
N VAL A 52 -0.23 -1.35 -7.03
CA VAL A 52 0.08 -0.45 -5.93
C VAL A 52 -1.04 0.58 -5.80
N PHE A 53 -1.54 0.79 -4.59
CA PHE A 53 -2.55 1.79 -4.30
C PHE A 53 -1.92 2.91 -3.47
N GLU A 54 -2.10 4.16 -3.89
CA GLU A 54 -1.63 5.31 -3.13
C GLU A 54 -2.83 6.05 -2.52
N CYS A 55 -2.67 6.42 -1.25
CA CYS A 55 -3.54 7.35 -0.58
C CYS A 55 -3.25 8.77 -1.08
N ILE A 56 -4.12 9.33 -1.92
CA ILE A 56 -4.02 10.75 -2.23
C ILE A 56 -4.78 11.46 -1.11
N GLN A 57 -4.12 12.34 -0.35
CA GLN A 57 -4.85 13.22 0.54
C GLN A 57 -5.81 14.06 -0.31
N GLY A 58 -7.11 13.81 -0.15
CA GLY A 58 -8.11 14.76 -0.61
C GLY A 58 -7.92 16.02 0.22
N SER A 59 -7.48 17.11 -0.42
CA SER A 59 -7.55 18.45 0.18
C SER A 59 -8.97 18.70 0.70
N PRO A 60 -9.14 19.36 1.85
CA PRO A 60 -10.47 19.75 2.34
C PRO A 60 -11.26 20.55 1.31
#